data_AF-C5A2D4-F1
#
_entry.id   AF-C5A2D4-F1
#
_cell.length_a   1.000
_cell.length_b   1.000
_cell.length_c   1.000
_cell.angle_alpha   90.00
_cell.angle_beta   90.00
_cell.angle_gamma   90.00
#
_symmetry.space_group_name_H-M   'P 1'
#
loop_
_entity.id
_entity.type
_entity.pdbx_description
1 polymer ?
#
loop_
_entity_poly.entity_id
_entity_poly.type
_entity_poly.pdbx_seq_one_letter_code
_entity_poly.pdbx_strand_id
1 'polypeptide(L)'
;MRGLIIRQPYAGWIVEGKKVWEIRKSRTRIRGEVLIISNGKAIGKAELVDVLGPFTPEELAEHGDKHHASLEFLKEYSNGKPLYAWVFKNATKFERPLEVKLKRGVQVWANVELGEEDEV
;
A
#
# COMPACT_ATOMS: atom_id res chain seq x y z
N MET A 1 -6.96 -14.27 1.35
CA MET A 1 -6.01 -13.33 0.71
C MET A 1 -5.48 -12.33 1.74
N ARG A 2 -4.37 -11.62 1.49
CA ARG A 2 -3.92 -10.52 2.39
C ARG A 2 -4.36 -9.17 1.82
N GLY A 3 -4.72 -8.25 2.70
CA GLY A 3 -5.07 -6.88 2.36
C GLY A 3 -4.21 -5.87 3.10
N LEU A 4 -3.70 -4.88 2.37
CA LEU A 4 -2.93 -3.76 2.90
C LEU A 4 -3.83 -2.54 3.07
N ILE A 5 -3.93 -2.04 4.30
CA ILE A 5 -4.68 -0.82 4.60
C ILE A 5 -3.81 0.41 4.28
N ILE A 6 -4.31 1.26 3.39
CA ILE A 6 -3.64 2.48 2.93
C ILE A 6 -4.68 3.61 2.93
N ARG A 7 -4.28 4.81 3.36
CA ARG A 7 -5.16 5.99 3.34
C ARG A 7 -5.23 6.59 1.93
N GLN A 8 -6.35 7.24 1.62
CA GLN A 8 -6.42 8.11 0.45
C GLN A 8 -5.51 9.35 0.64
N PRO A 9 -4.95 9.92 -0.44
CA PRO A 9 -5.13 9.51 -1.86
C PRO A 9 -4.20 8.35 -2.30
N TYR A 10 -3.25 7.93 -1.46
CA TYR A 10 -2.18 6.99 -1.84
C TYR A 10 -2.69 5.62 -2.27
N ALA A 11 -3.76 5.12 -1.64
CA ALA A 11 -4.40 3.88 -2.03
C ALA A 11 -4.87 3.92 -3.50
N GLY A 12 -5.55 5.02 -3.88
CA GLY A 12 -5.96 5.27 -5.26
C GLY A 12 -4.77 5.33 -6.22
N TRP A 13 -3.69 6.01 -5.85
CA TRP A 13 -2.50 6.10 -6.69
C TRP A 13 -1.82 4.75 -6.94
N ILE A 14 -1.86 3.82 -5.97
CA ILE A 14 -1.30 2.48 -6.16
C ILE A 14 -2.14 1.69 -7.17
N VAL A 15 -3.47 1.61 -6.97
CA VAL A 15 -4.34 0.83 -7.86
C VAL A 15 -4.45 1.41 -9.27
N GLU A 16 -4.19 2.71 -9.42
CA GLU A 16 -4.09 3.40 -10.72
C GLU A 16 -2.70 3.29 -11.36
N GLY A 17 -1.74 2.62 -10.70
CA GLY A 17 -0.37 2.45 -11.21
C GLY A 17 0.51 3.71 -11.16
N LYS A 18 0.01 4.82 -10.60
CA LYS A 18 0.76 6.08 -10.46
C LYS A 18 1.86 5.99 -9.39
N LYS A 19 1.59 5.25 -8.31
CA LYS A 19 2.50 5.05 -7.17
C LYS A 19 2.91 3.58 -7.09
N VAL A 20 4.17 3.30 -7.35
CA VAL A 20 4.72 1.93 -7.35
C VAL A 20 5.48 1.62 -6.06
N TRP A 21 5.85 2.62 -5.26
CA TRP A 21 6.49 2.44 -3.97
C TRP A 21 5.61 2.94 -2.84
N GLU A 22 5.28 2.07 -1.89
CA GLU A 22 4.64 2.43 -0.63
C GLU A 22 5.70 2.59 0.48
N ILE A 23 5.71 3.74 1.14
CA ILE A 23 6.75 4.08 2.12
C ILE A 23 6.27 3.72 3.52
N ARG A 24 7.06 2.93 4.24
CA ARG A 24 6.74 2.46 5.60
C ARG A 24 7.98 2.53 6.50
N LYS A 25 7.75 2.61 7.81
CA LYS A 25 8.81 2.57 8.84
C LYS A 25 9.34 1.17 9.14
N SER A 26 8.77 0.13 8.52
CA SER A 26 9.12 -1.26 8.77
C SER A 26 9.14 -2.08 7.48
N ARG A 27 9.93 -3.14 7.49
CA ARG A 27 9.93 -4.17 6.44
C ARG A 27 8.73 -5.08 6.60
N THR A 28 8.41 -5.80 5.53
CA THR A 28 7.49 -6.94 5.55
C THR A 28 8.10 -8.14 4.81
N ARG A 29 7.76 -9.34 5.28
CA ARG A 29 8.09 -10.61 4.59
C ARG A 29 7.02 -11.03 3.58
N ILE A 30 5.91 -10.28 3.49
CA ILE A 30 4.84 -10.56 2.53
C ILE A 30 5.35 -10.36 1.12
N ARG A 31 4.98 -11.27 0.22
CA ARG A 31 5.18 -11.19 -1.22
C ARG A 31 3.96 -11.73 -1.95
N GLY A 32 3.80 -11.34 -3.21
CA GLY A 32 2.70 -11.75 -4.07
C GLY A 32 1.50 -10.78 -4.03
N GLU A 33 0.38 -11.23 -4.57
CA GLU A 33 -0.84 -10.42 -4.72
C GLU A 33 -1.47 -10.07 -3.36
N VAL A 34 -1.82 -8.79 -3.20
CA VAL A 34 -2.53 -8.26 -2.03
C VAL A 34 -3.67 -7.33 -2.47
N LEU A 35 -4.74 -7.28 -1.68
CA LEU A 35 -5.76 -6.23 -1.82
C LEU A 35 -5.22 -4.90 -1.31
N ILE A 36 -5.58 -3.83 -2.01
CA ILE A 36 -5.38 -2.46 -1.52
C ILE A 36 -6.70 -2.01 -0.90
N ILE A 37 -6.68 -1.80 0.41
CA ILE A 37 -7.87 -1.49 1.22
C ILE A 37 -7.80 -0.03 1.66
N SER A 38 -8.89 0.70 1.46
CA SER A 38 -9.07 2.06 1.96
C SER A 38 -10.51 2.25 2.41
N ASN A 39 -10.70 2.94 3.54
CA ASN A 39 -12.03 3.22 4.10
C ASN A 39 -12.92 1.98 4.23
N GLY A 40 -12.33 0.84 4.62
CA GLY A 40 -13.08 -0.41 4.82
C GLY A 40 -13.43 -1.19 3.55
N LYS A 41 -12.98 -0.74 2.36
CA LYS A 41 -13.23 -1.41 1.09
C LYS A 41 -11.94 -1.75 0.36
N ALA A 42 -11.90 -2.90 -0.31
CA ALA A 42 -10.86 -3.21 -1.28
C ALA A 42 -11.16 -2.46 -2.58
N ILE A 43 -10.26 -1.57 -2.99
CA ILE A 43 -10.43 -0.72 -4.17
C ILE A 43 -9.66 -1.25 -5.40
N GLY A 44 -8.91 -2.32 -5.21
CA GLY A 44 -8.07 -2.95 -6.22
C GLY A 44 -7.08 -3.91 -5.58
N LYS A 45 -6.16 -4.39 -6.40
CA LYS A 45 -5.10 -5.31 -6.00
C LYS A 45 -3.77 -4.92 -6.66
N ALA A 46 -2.68 -5.33 -6.04
CA ALA A 46 -1.34 -5.18 -6.59
C ALA A 46 -0.43 -6.28 -6.07
N GLU A 47 0.66 -6.55 -6.78
CA GLU A 47 1.65 -7.55 -6.39
C GLU A 47 2.80 -6.88 -5.61
N LEU A 48 3.00 -7.26 -4.35
CA LEU A 48 4.17 -6.84 -3.58
C LEU A 48 5.37 -7.70 -3.95
N VAL A 49 6.27 -7.17 -4.78
CA VAL A 49 7.38 -7.94 -5.34
C VAL A 49 8.68 -7.78 -4.55
N ASP A 50 8.87 -6.64 -3.86
CA ASP A 50 10.10 -6.41 -3.10
C ASP A 50 9.94 -5.41 -1.94
N VAL A 51 10.95 -5.34 -1.07
CA VAL A 51 11.08 -4.37 0.02
C VAL A 51 12.52 -3.87 0.05
N LEU A 52 12.70 -2.63 -0.40
CA LEU A 52 13.98 -1.94 -0.49
C LEU A 52 14.25 -1.10 0.76
N GLY A 53 15.53 -0.81 1.01
CA GLY A 53 16.03 -0.01 2.12
C GLY A 53 16.83 -0.82 3.14
N PRO A 54 17.17 -0.22 4.29
CA PRO A 54 16.66 1.07 4.78
C PRO A 54 17.10 2.27 3.93
N PHE A 55 16.28 3.32 3.92
CA PHE A 55 16.58 4.62 3.33
C PHE A 55 16.40 5.74 4.36
N THR A 56 17.16 6.81 4.16
CA THR A 56 16.91 8.16 4.68
C THR A 56 15.82 8.88 3.88
N PRO A 57 15.19 9.94 4.43
CA PRO A 57 14.31 10.82 3.65
C PRO A 57 14.98 11.41 2.40
N GLU A 58 16.26 11.76 2.50
CA GLU A 58 17.06 12.32 1.42
C GLU A 58 17.24 11.31 0.26
N GLU A 59 17.64 10.07 0.55
CA GLU A 59 17.75 9.02 -0.46
C GLU A 59 16.40 8.70 -1.11
N LEU A 60 15.31 8.71 -0.35
CA LEU A 60 13.97 8.49 -0.93
C LEU A 60 13.56 9.65 -1.83
N ALA A 61 13.94 10.89 -1.55
CA ALA A 61 13.57 12.03 -2.39
C ALA A 61 14.11 11.92 -3.83
N GLU A 62 15.21 11.19 -4.04
CA GLU A 62 15.75 10.86 -5.37
C GLU A 62 14.84 9.90 -6.16
N HIS A 63 13.84 9.32 -5.51
CA HIS A 63 12.85 8.38 -6.07
C HIS A 63 11.42 8.91 -5.95
N GLY A 64 11.27 10.25 -5.89
CA GLY A 64 9.98 10.92 -5.76
C GLY A 64 8.95 10.52 -6.83
N ASP A 65 9.41 10.19 -8.04
CA ASP A 65 8.60 9.68 -9.15
C ASP A 65 7.84 8.39 -8.81
N LYS A 66 8.39 7.56 -7.91
CA LYS A 66 7.85 6.23 -7.57
C LYS A 66 6.84 6.27 -6.44
N HIS A 67 6.99 7.21 -5.51
CA HIS A 67 6.18 7.27 -4.29
C HIS A 67 5.36 8.55 -4.10
N HIS A 68 5.63 9.61 -4.88
CA HIS A 68 4.91 10.90 -4.88
C HIS A 68 4.82 11.57 -3.51
N ALA A 69 5.92 11.54 -2.73
CA ALA A 69 5.99 12.19 -1.43
C ALA A 69 7.10 13.24 -1.45
N SER A 70 6.84 14.42 -0.88
CA SER A 70 7.85 15.48 -0.77
C SER A 70 8.91 15.12 0.27
N LEU A 71 10.10 15.70 0.15
CA LEU A 71 11.17 15.54 1.14
C LEU A 71 10.71 15.97 2.54
N GLU A 72 9.96 17.07 2.64
CA GLU A 72 9.43 17.58 3.91
C GLU A 72 8.49 16.57 4.57
N PHE A 73 7.55 16.01 3.80
CA PHE A 73 6.67 14.94 4.27
C PHE A 73 7.47 13.70 4.71
N LEU A 74 8.49 13.30 3.93
CA LEU A 74 9.33 12.14 4.28
C LEU A 74 10.07 12.35 5.59
N LYS A 75 10.59 13.57 5.84
CA LYS A 75 11.26 13.92 7.10
C LYS A 75 10.31 13.82 8.28
N GLU A 76 9.16 14.49 8.19
CA GLU A 76 8.12 14.45 9.23
C GLU A 76 7.64 13.01 9.47
N TYR A 77 7.31 12.29 8.40
CA TYR A 77 6.86 10.91 8.46
C TYR A 77 7.93 10.02 9.10
N SER A 78 9.19 10.10 8.68
CA SER A 78 10.28 9.29 9.24
C SER A 78 10.41 9.47 10.75
N ASN A 79 10.30 10.72 11.22
CA ASN A 79 10.64 11.13 12.58
C ASN A 79 12.00 10.56 13.03
N GLY A 80 13.02 10.71 12.17
CA GLY A 80 14.39 10.24 12.41
C GLY A 80 14.60 8.72 12.33
N LYS A 81 13.58 7.94 11.94
CA LYS A 81 13.68 6.49 11.77
C LYS A 81 13.92 6.13 10.30
N PRO A 82 14.63 5.02 10.01
CA PRO A 82 14.78 4.54 8.65
C PRO A 82 13.43 4.20 8.02
N LEU A 83 13.35 4.45 6.72
CA LEU A 83 12.18 4.15 5.89
C LEU A 83 12.49 3.00 4.94
N TYR A 84 11.43 2.34 4.49
CA TYR A 84 11.48 1.22 3.54
C TYR A 84 10.46 1.46 2.44
N ALA A 85 10.84 1.11 1.21
CA ALA A 85 9.94 1.16 0.06
C ALA A 85 9.43 -0.25 -0.25
N TRP A 86 8.12 -0.44 -0.12
CA TRP A 86 7.42 -1.65 -0.53
C TRP A 86 7.05 -1.52 -2.00
N VAL A 87 7.65 -2.38 -2.84
CA VAL A 87 7.61 -2.27 -4.30
C VAL A 87 6.41 -3.04 -4.84
N PHE A 88 5.49 -2.32 -5.48
CA PHE A 88 4.31 -2.87 -6.12
C PHE A 88 4.46 -2.97 -7.64
N LYS A 89 3.89 -4.02 -8.21
CA LYS A 89 3.70 -4.23 -9.66
C LYS A 89 2.29 -4.73 -9.95
N ASN A 90 1.92 -4.78 -11.24
CA ASN A 90 0.69 -5.40 -11.72
C ASN A 90 -0.58 -4.88 -11.00
N ALA A 91 -0.60 -3.58 -10.70
CA ALA A 91 -1.73 -2.94 -10.05
C ALA A 91 -2.97 -3.00 -10.95
N THR A 92 -4.09 -3.41 -10.36
CA THR A 92 -5.40 -3.45 -11.01
C THR A 92 -6.42 -2.78 -10.11
N LYS A 93 -7.05 -1.71 -10.59
CA LYS A 93 -8.18 -1.06 -9.93
C LYS A 93 -9.45 -1.88 -10.19
N PHE A 94 -10.27 -2.08 -9.17
CA PHE A 94 -11.57 -2.71 -9.35
C PHE A 94 -12.55 -1.71 -9.95
N GLU A 95 -13.47 -2.19 -10.78
CA GLU A 95 -14.55 -1.36 -11.34
C GLU A 95 -15.42 -0.78 -10.22
N ARG A 96 -15.69 -1.58 -9.19
CA ARG A 96 -16.40 -1.18 -7.97
C ARG A 96 -15.60 -1.65 -6.74
N PRO A 97 -15.47 -0.82 -5.69
CA PRO A 97 -14.86 -1.25 -4.44
C PRO A 97 -15.64 -2.40 -3.79
N LEU A 98 -14.93 -3.42 -3.33
CA LEU A 98 -15.51 -4.58 -2.65
C LEU A 98 -15.49 -4.39 -1.13
N GLU A 99 -16.59 -4.72 -0.46
CA GLU A 99 -16.65 -4.71 1.01
C GLU A 99 -15.70 -5.76 1.59
N VAL A 100 -14.96 -5.40 2.65
CA VAL A 100 -14.07 -6.33 3.34
C VAL A 100 -14.34 -6.39 4.83
N LYS A 101 -14.45 -7.60 5.38
CA LYS A 101 -14.59 -7.81 6.82
C LYS A 101 -13.24 -7.61 7.52
N LEU A 102 -13.05 -6.42 8.10
CA LEU A 102 -11.88 -6.11 8.92
C LEU A 102 -12.13 -6.49 10.38
N LYS A 103 -11.22 -7.28 10.96
CA LYS A 103 -11.23 -7.51 12.42
C LYS A 103 -10.93 -6.19 13.13
N ARG A 104 -11.59 -5.95 14.29
CA ARG A 104 -11.33 -4.76 15.11
C ARG A 104 -9.85 -4.68 15.48
N GLY A 105 -9.27 -3.48 15.36
CA GLY A 105 -7.87 -3.21 15.73
C GLY A 105 -6.84 -3.50 14.64
N VAL A 106 -7.24 -3.98 13.45
CA VAL A 106 -6.30 -4.15 12.32
C VAL A 106 -5.89 -2.79 11.77
N GLN A 107 -4.58 -2.49 11.76
CA GLN A 107 -4.06 -1.18 11.33
C GLN A 107 -3.24 -1.21 10.03
N VAL A 108 -2.64 -2.34 9.67
CA VAL A 108 -1.72 -2.42 8.50
C VAL A 108 -2.10 -3.59 7.58
N TRP A 109 -2.06 -4.81 8.10
CA TRP A 109 -2.36 -6.02 7.34
C TRP A 109 -3.63 -6.70 7.83
N ALA A 110 -4.57 -6.91 6.93
CA ALA A 110 -5.78 -7.68 7.16
C ALA A 110 -5.69 -9.04 6.47
N ASN A 111 -6.07 -10.10 7.16
CA ASN A 111 -6.48 -11.34 6.48
C ASN A 111 -7.90 -11.11 5.99
N VAL A 112 -8.11 -11.21 4.69
CA VAL A 112 -9.39 -10.93 4.03
C VAL A 112 -9.86 -12.14 3.24
N GLU A 113 -11.13 -12.42 3.40
CA GLU A 113 -11.91 -13.28 2.52
C GLU A 113 -12.66 -12.34 1.58
N LEU A 114 -12.49 -12.54 0.27
CA LEU A 114 -13.37 -11.89 -0.69
C LEU A 114 -14.73 -12.58 -0.54
N GLY A 115 -15.80 -11.83 -0.30
CA GLY A 115 -17.14 -12.38 -0.43
C GLY A 115 -17.36 -12.77 -1.89
N GLU A 116 -17.95 -13.93 -2.13
CA GLU A 116 -18.48 -14.25 -3.45
C GLU A 116 -19.47 -13.14 -3.81
N GLU A 117 -19.33 -12.54 -5.00
CA GLU A 117 -20.39 -11.71 -5.54
C GLU A 117 -21.63 -12.61 -5.61
N ASP A 118 -22.68 -12.28 -4.88
CA ASP A 118 -23.99 -12.88 -5.11
C ASP A 118 -24.36 -12.53 -6.56
N GLU A 119 -24.11 -13.46 -7.49
CA GLU A 119 -24.67 -13.43 -8.83
C GLU A 119 -26.20 -13.47 -8.67
N VAL A 120 -26.84 -12.30 -8.80
CA VAL A 120 -28.30 -12.14 -8.97
C VAL A 120 -28.67 -12.18 -10.44
#